data_AF-A0A285V9I2-F1
#
_entry.id   AF-A0A285V9I2-F1
#
_cell.length_a   1.000
_cell.length_b   1.000
_cell.length_c   1.000
_cell.angle_alpha   90.00
_cell.angle_beta   90.00
_cell.angle_gamma   90.00
#
_symmetry.space_group_name_H-M   'P 1'
#
loop_
_entity.id
_entity.type
_entity.pdbx_description
1 polymer ?
#
loop_
_entity_poly.entity_id
_entity_poly.type
_entity_poly.pdbx_seq_one_letter_code
_entity_poly.pdbx_strand_id
1 'polypeptide(L)'
;MSTPTEQQLRELFAADAAGAPDPGGLAALTLHRVRRRRRVRTTAATGLIAAVVVVGGVAAVRGDAGPGGGPGPSVVADCSFAVWFEGTMYVAEALVRPPAAPVAELGEAEVASCNDTGPLPGGVARPETPRRVTASAYPGYGPEQVLTVADPDGVLALLSADLPREQRLPILAALQQAGAEWAAATD
;
A
#
# COMPACT_ATOMS: atom_id res chain seq x y z
N MET A 1 41.04 16.98 -24.92
CA MET A 1 41.34 17.46 -23.55
C MET A 1 40.03 17.86 -22.93
N SER A 2 39.50 17.05 -22.02
CA SER A 2 38.28 17.36 -21.26
C SER A 2 38.58 18.51 -20.30
N THR A 3 37.67 19.47 -20.20
CA THR A 3 37.83 20.62 -19.29
C THR A 3 37.71 20.16 -17.83
N PRO A 4 38.41 20.80 -16.87
CA PRO A 4 38.41 20.38 -15.46
C PRO A 4 37.00 20.25 -14.84
N THR A 5 36.02 20.98 -15.36
CA THR A 5 34.60 20.90 -14.99
C THR A 5 33.92 19.59 -15.43
N GLU A 6 34.30 19.02 -16.58
CA GLU A 6 33.70 17.76 -17.05
C GLU A 6 34.18 16.57 -16.20
N GLN A 7 35.42 16.64 -15.74
CA GLN A 7 36.01 15.62 -14.87
C GLN A 7 35.38 15.65 -13.46
N GLN A 8 35.16 16.84 -12.90
CA GLN A 8 34.42 17.00 -11.64
C GLN A 8 32.99 16.45 -11.71
N LEU A 9 32.27 16.71 -12.82
CA LEU A 9 30.92 16.18 -13.00
C LEU A 9 30.91 14.65 -13.09
N ARG A 10 31.88 14.05 -13.79
CA ARG A 10 32.00 12.59 -13.85
C ARG A 10 32.31 11.96 -12.49
N GLU A 11 33.15 12.59 -11.67
CA GLU A 11 33.44 12.10 -10.32
C GLU A 11 32.22 12.19 -9.40
N LEU A 12 31.44 13.27 -9.49
CA LEU A 12 30.17 13.42 -8.76
C LEU A 12 29.16 12.33 -9.15
N PHE A 13 28.96 12.07 -10.44
CA PHE A 13 28.04 11.02 -10.89
C PHE A 13 28.53 9.60 -10.56
N ALA A 14 29.84 9.36 -10.59
CA ALA A 14 30.40 8.06 -10.21
C ALA A 14 30.24 7.76 -8.71
N ALA A 15 30.36 8.77 -7.85
CA ALA A 15 30.13 8.63 -6.41
C ALA A 15 28.65 8.34 -6.10
N ASP A 16 27.72 9.02 -6.78
CA ASP A 16 26.28 8.84 -6.58
C ASP A 16 25.80 7.46 -7.08
N ALA A 17 26.34 6.98 -8.21
CA ALA A 17 26.05 5.66 -8.74
C ALA A 17 26.54 4.51 -7.82
N ALA A 18 27.62 4.73 -7.06
CA ALA A 18 28.13 3.74 -6.11
C ALA A 18 27.29 3.64 -4.82
N GLY A 19 26.51 4.67 -4.50
CA GLY A 19 25.60 4.70 -3.34
C GLY A 19 24.18 4.23 -3.65
N ALA A 20 23.87 3.90 -4.91
CA ALA A 20 22.54 3.45 -5.29
C ALA A 20 22.19 2.11 -4.60
N PRO A 21 21.01 1.99 -3.96
CA PRO A 21 20.60 0.75 -3.32
C PRO A 21 20.47 -0.37 -4.35
N ASP A 22 20.94 -1.57 -3.98
CA ASP A 22 20.90 -2.74 -4.84
C ASP A 22 19.47 -3.01 -5.34
N PRO A 23 19.21 -3.06 -6.65
CA PRO A 23 17.88 -3.35 -7.19
C PRO A 23 17.32 -4.69 -6.71
N GLY A 24 18.19 -5.64 -6.29
CA GLY A 24 17.79 -6.88 -5.65
C GLY A 24 17.08 -6.69 -4.29
N GLY A 25 17.54 -5.73 -3.49
CA GLY A 25 16.96 -5.42 -2.18
C GLY A 25 15.54 -4.82 -2.27
N LEU A 26 15.29 -3.99 -3.28
CA LEU A 26 13.96 -3.39 -3.51
C LEU A 26 12.93 -4.44 -3.98
N ALA A 27 13.34 -5.39 -4.81
CA ALA A 27 12.50 -6.51 -5.22
C ALA A 27 12.20 -7.47 -4.04
N ALA A 28 13.16 -7.67 -3.14
CA ALA A 28 12.98 -8.53 -1.96
C ALA A 28 11.99 -7.92 -0.95
N LEU A 29 12.09 -6.61 -0.68
CA LEU A 29 11.19 -5.92 0.26
C LEU A 29 9.74 -5.87 -0.26
N THR A 30 9.55 -5.64 -1.57
CA THR A 30 8.21 -5.67 -2.19
C THR A 30 7.60 -7.08 -2.13
N LEU A 31 8.38 -8.13 -2.44
CA LEU A 31 7.91 -9.52 -2.35
C LEU A 31 7.59 -9.98 -0.92
N HIS A 32 8.34 -9.51 0.09
CA HIS A 32 8.11 -9.90 1.47
C HIS A 32 6.76 -9.38 1.99
N ARG A 33 6.37 -8.15 1.61
CA ARG A 33 5.07 -7.55 1.94
C ARG A 33 3.90 -8.33 1.33
N VAL A 34 4.03 -8.78 0.08
CA VAL A 34 2.99 -9.54 -0.63
C VAL A 34 2.77 -10.93 -0.02
N ARG A 35 3.84 -11.66 0.32
CA ARG A 35 3.73 -13.01 0.90
C ARG A 35 3.07 -13.03 2.27
N ARG A 36 3.30 -12.01 3.10
CA ARG A 36 2.74 -11.94 4.47
C ARG A 36 1.22 -11.74 4.44
N ARG A 37 0.71 -10.88 3.54
CA ARG A 37 -0.74 -10.67 3.35
C ARG A 37 -1.48 -11.91 2.87
N ARG A 38 -0.86 -12.75 2.02
CA ARG A 38 -1.49 -14.00 1.55
C ARG A 38 -1.70 -15.02 2.68
N ARG A 39 -0.79 -15.13 3.65
CA ARG A 39 -0.91 -16.11 4.74
C ARG A 39 -2.08 -15.83 5.70
N VAL A 40 -2.47 -14.58 5.88
CA VAL A 40 -3.59 -14.21 6.77
C VAL A 40 -4.95 -14.51 6.13
N ARG A 41 -5.04 -14.58 4.79
CA ARG A 41 -6.31 -14.85 4.09
C ARG A 41 -6.62 -16.34 3.90
N THR A 42 -5.62 -17.23 3.95
CA THR A 42 -5.85 -18.67 3.72
C THR A 42 -6.51 -19.41 4.87
N THR A 43 -6.63 -18.81 6.07
CA THR A 43 -7.34 -19.42 7.21
C THR A 43 -8.85 -19.18 7.21
N ALA A 44 -9.39 -18.36 6.31
CA ALA A 44 -10.82 -18.03 6.26
C ALA A 44 -11.64 -18.87 5.26
N ALA A 45 -11.01 -19.73 4.45
CA ALA A 45 -11.65 -20.35 3.28
C ALA A 45 -11.91 -21.87 3.38
N THR A 46 -11.87 -22.47 4.58
CA THR A 46 -12.13 -23.91 4.78
C THR A 46 -13.50 -24.20 5.44
N GLY A 47 -14.51 -23.35 5.20
CA GLY A 47 -15.77 -23.40 5.95
C GLY A 47 -17.07 -23.33 5.15
N LEU A 48 -17.10 -23.66 3.86
CA LEU A 48 -18.36 -23.64 3.10
C LEU A 48 -18.37 -24.62 1.91
N ILE A 49 -18.40 -25.92 2.22
CA ILE A 49 -18.89 -26.94 1.28
C ILE A 49 -19.98 -27.72 2.01
N ALA A 50 -21.17 -27.13 2.05
CA ALA A 50 -22.39 -27.79 2.48
C ALA A 50 -23.38 -27.80 1.30
N ALA A 51 -23.47 -28.98 0.68
CA ALA A 51 -24.63 -29.60 0.05
C ALA A 51 -25.70 -28.70 -0.64
N VAL A 52 -25.72 -28.73 -1.97
CA VAL A 52 -26.98 -28.78 -2.74
C VAL A 52 -26.81 -29.79 -3.88
N VAL A 53 -27.33 -30.99 -3.65
CA VAL A 53 -27.67 -31.96 -4.70
C VAL A 53 -29.18 -31.79 -4.96
N VAL A 54 -29.59 -31.75 -6.24
CA VAL A 54 -30.74 -32.49 -6.82
C VAL A 54 -31.26 -31.76 -8.09
N VAL A 55 -30.93 -32.38 -9.24
CA VAL A 55 -31.78 -32.72 -10.40
C VAL A 55 -32.22 -31.62 -11.39
N GLY A 56 -31.77 -31.79 -12.64
CA GLY A 56 -32.63 -31.64 -13.83
C GLY A 56 -32.00 -30.87 -14.99
N GLY A 57 -31.76 -31.55 -16.12
CA GLY A 57 -31.68 -30.88 -17.43
C GLY A 57 -30.51 -31.28 -18.31
N VAL A 58 -30.71 -32.32 -19.12
CA VAL A 58 -29.85 -32.68 -20.25
C VAL A 58 -29.98 -31.61 -21.34
N ALA A 59 -28.87 -30.94 -21.68
CA ALA A 59 -28.70 -30.30 -22.98
C ALA A 59 -27.25 -30.44 -23.41
N ALA A 60 -27.03 -31.31 -24.39
CA ALA A 60 -25.76 -31.49 -25.06
C ALA A 60 -25.43 -30.24 -25.87
N VAL A 61 -24.33 -29.56 -25.53
CA VAL A 61 -23.62 -28.66 -26.46
C VAL A 61 -22.21 -29.21 -26.59
N ARG A 62 -22.05 -30.01 -27.64
CA ARG A 62 -20.77 -30.44 -28.19
C ARG A 62 -20.32 -29.32 -29.12
N GLY A 63 -19.57 -28.37 -28.58
CA GLY A 63 -19.07 -27.21 -29.32
C GLY A 63 -17.74 -26.76 -28.73
N ASP A 64 -16.68 -27.00 -29.49
CA ASP A 64 -15.32 -26.46 -29.37
C ASP A 64 -14.61 -26.54 -28.02
N ALA A 65 -13.79 -27.60 -27.91
CA ALA A 65 -12.56 -27.56 -27.14
C ALA A 65 -11.59 -26.54 -27.76
N GLY A 66 -11.81 -25.26 -27.48
CA GLY A 66 -10.77 -24.24 -27.57
C GLY A 66 -9.71 -24.51 -26.49
N PRO A 67 -8.41 -24.56 -26.82
CA PRO A 67 -7.38 -24.79 -25.81
C PRO A 67 -7.28 -23.58 -24.89
N GLY A 68 -7.51 -23.81 -23.60
CA GLY A 68 -6.78 -23.10 -22.55
C GLY A 68 -7.09 -21.62 -22.36
N GLY A 69 -8.36 -21.26 -22.24
CA GLY A 69 -8.73 -20.12 -21.40
C GLY A 69 -8.52 -20.46 -19.92
N GLY A 70 -7.26 -20.69 -19.52
CA GLY A 70 -6.93 -20.74 -18.10
C GLY A 70 -7.37 -19.42 -17.46
N PRO A 71 -7.79 -19.40 -16.18
CA PRO A 71 -8.01 -18.13 -15.49
C PRO A 71 -6.72 -17.33 -15.64
N GLY A 72 -6.75 -16.32 -16.50
CA GLY A 72 -5.65 -15.37 -16.65
C GLY A 72 -5.31 -14.90 -15.23
N PRO A 73 -4.02 -14.75 -14.87
CA PRO A 73 -3.65 -14.37 -13.53
C PRO A 73 -4.52 -13.19 -13.15
N SER A 74 -5.41 -13.39 -12.18
CA SER A 74 -6.18 -12.29 -11.62
C SER A 74 -5.12 -11.33 -11.11
N VAL A 75 -4.88 -10.28 -11.89
CA VAL A 75 -3.97 -9.21 -11.52
C VAL A 75 -4.73 -8.50 -10.42
N VAL A 76 -4.65 -9.04 -9.22
CA VAL A 76 -5.18 -8.41 -8.02
C VAL A 76 -4.43 -7.09 -7.98
N ALA A 77 -5.11 -6.00 -8.35
CA ALA A 77 -4.52 -4.69 -8.28
C ALA A 77 -3.98 -4.53 -6.86
N ASP A 78 -2.69 -4.21 -6.75
CA ASP A 78 -2.04 -3.97 -5.46
C ASP A 78 -2.57 -2.64 -4.91
N CYS A 79 -3.80 -2.63 -4.41
CA CYS A 79 -4.35 -1.46 -3.77
C CYS A 79 -3.55 -1.17 -2.50
N SER A 80 -2.94 0.01 -2.46
CA SER A 80 -2.43 0.59 -1.24
C SER A 80 -3.56 0.72 -0.21
N PHE A 81 -3.23 0.52 1.07
CA PHE A 81 -4.20 0.75 2.15
C PHE A 81 -4.59 2.23 2.15
N ALA A 82 -5.88 2.53 2.21
CA ALA A 82 -6.39 3.89 2.20
C ALA A 82 -7.55 4.03 3.19
N VAL A 83 -7.73 5.25 3.71
CA VAL A 83 -8.83 5.59 4.62
C VAL A 83 -9.44 6.92 4.22
N TRP A 84 -10.69 7.15 4.59
CA TRP A 84 -11.37 8.43 4.47
C TRP A 84 -11.53 9.03 5.86
N PHE A 85 -11.07 10.26 6.04
CA PHE A 85 -11.18 11.00 7.29
C PHE A 85 -11.73 12.39 6.97
N GLU A 86 -12.87 12.74 7.59
CA GLU A 86 -13.57 14.02 7.37
C GLU A 86 -13.82 14.37 5.88
N GLY A 87 -14.00 13.34 5.03
CA GLY A 87 -14.24 13.50 3.60
C GLY A 87 -12.97 13.53 2.73
N THR A 88 -11.77 13.58 3.33
CA THR A 88 -10.49 13.53 2.63
C THR A 88 -9.96 12.10 2.59
N MET A 89 -9.45 11.68 1.43
CA MET A 89 -8.82 10.37 1.27
C MET A 89 -7.34 10.44 1.62
N TYR A 90 -6.88 9.48 2.43
CA TYR A 90 -5.48 9.30 2.79
C TYR A 90 -4.99 7.94 2.33
N VAL A 91 -3.77 7.89 1.81
CA VAL A 91 -3.14 6.67 1.29
C VAL A 91 -1.91 6.34 2.12
N ALA A 92 -1.78 5.08 2.54
CA ALA A 92 -0.64 4.62 3.32
C ALA A 92 0.64 4.62 2.47
N GLU A 93 1.69 5.22 3.01
CA GLU A 93 2.99 5.36 2.35
C GLU A 93 4.09 4.61 3.12
N ALA A 94 4.11 4.73 4.45
CA ALA A 94 5.15 4.17 5.29
C ALA A 94 4.61 3.53 6.57
N LEU A 95 5.32 2.52 7.06
CA LEU A 95 5.18 2.03 8.44
C LEU A 95 6.19 2.82 9.27
N VAL A 96 5.71 3.48 10.32
CA VAL A 96 6.51 4.39 11.15
C VAL A 96 6.47 3.93 12.60
N ARG A 97 7.49 4.35 13.36
CA ARG A 97 7.50 4.16 14.80
C ARG A 97 6.34 4.92 15.43
N PRO A 98 5.60 4.33 16.39
CA PRO A 98 4.74 5.11 17.26
C PRO A 98 5.59 6.19 17.95
N PRO A 99 5.16 7.47 17.96
CA PRO A 99 5.92 8.50 18.66
C PRO A 99 5.95 8.18 20.15
N ALA A 100 7.05 8.56 20.81
CA ALA A 100 7.24 8.31 22.24
C ALA A 100 6.26 9.11 23.12
N ALA A 101 5.75 10.23 22.60
CA ALA A 101 4.73 11.04 23.24
C ALA A 101 3.34 10.63 22.75
N PRO A 102 2.30 10.74 23.59
CA PRO A 102 0.92 10.50 23.16
C PRO A 102 0.58 11.43 22.00
N VAL A 103 0.02 10.83 20.96
CA VAL A 103 -0.49 11.56 19.81
C VAL A 103 -1.90 12.03 20.10
N ALA A 104 -2.23 13.25 19.70
CA ALA A 104 -3.62 13.71 19.71
C ALA A 104 -4.46 12.80 18.79
N GLU A 105 -5.41 12.08 19.38
CA GLU A 105 -6.47 11.39 18.66
C GLU A 105 -7.38 12.43 17.99
N LEU A 106 -7.63 12.24 16.70
CA LEU A 106 -8.44 13.16 15.90
C LEU A 106 -9.87 12.64 15.70
N GLY A 107 -10.04 11.31 15.63
CA GLY A 107 -11.35 10.68 15.52
C GLY A 107 -11.32 9.33 14.80
N GLU A 108 -12.45 8.94 14.21
CA GLU A 108 -12.56 7.71 13.41
C GLU A 108 -12.38 8.00 11.92
N ALA A 109 -11.53 7.21 11.26
CA ALA A 109 -11.41 7.14 9.81
C ALA A 109 -12.04 5.86 9.26
N GLU A 110 -12.59 5.93 8.07
CA GLU A 110 -13.25 4.83 7.39
C GLU A 110 -12.29 4.15 6.42
N VAL A 111 -12.08 2.85 6.57
CA VAL A 111 -11.19 2.08 5.71
C VAL A 111 -11.81 1.94 4.33
N ALA A 112 -11.06 2.34 3.31
CA ALA A 112 -11.49 2.22 1.94
C ALA A 112 -11.40 0.75 1.47
N SER A 113 -12.32 0.36 0.59
CA SER A 113 -12.33 -0.95 -0.04
C SER A 113 -11.57 -0.89 -1.36
N CYS A 114 -10.72 -1.89 -1.59
CA CYS A 114 -10.14 -2.15 -2.90
C CYS A 114 -11.14 -2.97 -3.70
N ASN A 115 -11.79 -2.34 -4.67
CA ASN A 115 -12.63 -3.01 -5.64
C ASN A 115 -12.31 -2.44 -7.02
N ASP A 116 -11.92 -3.28 -7.98
CA ASP A 116 -11.46 -2.89 -9.33
C ASP A 116 -12.47 -2.06 -10.14
N THR A 117 -13.67 -1.84 -9.59
CA THR A 117 -14.79 -1.10 -10.18
C THR A 117 -15.06 0.26 -9.53
N GLY A 118 -14.25 0.70 -8.56
CA GLY A 118 -14.41 2.01 -7.91
C GLY A 118 -14.19 3.18 -8.89
N PRO A 119 -14.89 4.31 -8.73
CA PRO A 119 -14.77 5.47 -9.62
C PRO A 119 -13.47 6.27 -9.42
N LEU A 120 -12.67 5.96 -8.39
CA LEU A 120 -11.45 6.67 -8.05
C LEU A 120 -10.20 6.01 -8.66
N PRO A 121 -9.13 6.79 -8.90
CA PRO A 121 -7.85 6.26 -9.36
C PRO A 121 -7.37 5.13 -8.45
N GLY A 122 -7.02 3.99 -9.03
CA GLY A 122 -6.54 2.80 -8.29
C GLY A 122 -7.64 1.88 -7.75
N GLY A 123 -8.90 2.03 -8.17
CA GLY A 123 -9.98 1.09 -7.79
C GLY A 123 -10.39 1.21 -6.32
N VAL A 124 -10.26 2.41 -5.75
CA VAL A 124 -10.63 2.67 -4.37
C VAL A 124 -12.11 3.05 -4.30
N ALA A 125 -12.88 2.39 -3.45
CA ALA A 125 -14.29 2.69 -3.22
C ALA A 125 -14.60 2.82 -1.72
N ARG A 126 -15.52 3.71 -1.36
CA ARG A 126 -16.11 3.75 -0.02
C ARG A 126 -17.19 2.67 0.07
N PRO A 127 -17.01 1.60 0.85
CA PRO A 127 -18.06 0.59 1.01
C PRO A 127 -19.26 1.19 1.75
N GLU A 128 -20.44 0.57 1.61
CA GLU A 128 -21.66 0.99 2.32
C GLU A 128 -21.52 0.88 3.85
N THR A 129 -20.78 -0.13 4.32
CA THR A 129 -20.50 -0.40 5.73
C THR A 129 -18.99 -0.44 5.97
N PRO A 130 -18.31 0.72 5.99
CA PRO A 130 -16.87 0.77 6.15
C PRO A 130 -16.44 0.33 7.54
N ARG A 131 -15.36 -0.47 7.60
CA ARG A 131 -14.63 -0.70 8.85
C ARG A 131 -14.03 0.62 9.30
N ARG A 132 -14.12 0.93 10.59
CA ARG A 132 -13.54 2.15 11.17
C ARG A 132 -12.24 1.86 11.90
N VAL A 133 -11.34 2.85 11.89
CA VAL A 133 -10.06 2.84 12.61
C VAL A 133 -9.83 4.20 13.25
N THR A 134 -9.17 4.24 14.41
CA THR A 134 -8.79 5.50 15.04
C THR A 134 -7.69 6.19 14.24
N ALA A 135 -7.91 7.47 13.93
CA ALA A 135 -6.96 8.35 13.30
C ALA A 135 -6.36 9.33 14.32
N SER A 136 -5.04 9.51 14.22
CA SER A 136 -4.28 10.40 15.10
C SER A 136 -3.35 11.30 14.30
N ALA A 137 -3.01 12.46 14.84
CA ALA A 137 -2.12 13.42 14.16
C ALA A 137 -0.71 12.85 13.92
N TYR A 138 -0.02 13.22 12.85
CA TYR A 138 1.40 12.88 12.73
C TYR A 138 2.26 14.06 13.20
N PRO A 139 3.22 13.88 14.14
CA PRO A 139 4.01 14.98 14.67
C PRO A 139 4.75 15.77 13.58
N GLY A 140 4.67 17.10 13.64
CA GLY A 140 5.35 18.01 12.71
C GLY A 140 4.59 18.29 11.42
N TYR A 141 3.43 17.65 11.19
CA TYR A 141 2.59 17.85 10.01
C TYR A 141 1.14 18.10 10.43
N GLY A 142 0.42 18.89 9.63
CA GLY A 142 -1.01 19.12 9.85
C GLY A 142 -1.85 17.88 9.48
N PRO A 143 -3.04 17.69 10.08
CA PRO A 143 -3.92 16.58 9.75
C PRO A 143 -4.34 16.59 8.28
N GLU A 144 -4.41 17.76 7.63
CA GLU A 144 -4.67 17.92 6.19
C GLU A 144 -3.56 17.33 5.30
N GLN A 145 -2.38 17.08 5.88
CA GLN A 145 -1.23 16.55 5.17
C GLN A 145 -1.02 15.08 5.50
N VAL A 146 -0.87 14.77 6.80
CA VAL A 146 -0.47 13.44 7.27
C VAL A 146 -1.33 13.00 8.45
N LEU A 147 -1.86 11.79 8.34
CA LEU A 147 -2.53 11.09 9.43
C LEU A 147 -1.77 9.82 9.82
N THR A 148 -2.03 9.34 11.02
CA THR A 148 -1.63 8.01 11.45
C THR A 148 -2.83 7.16 11.81
N VAL A 149 -2.71 5.86 11.56
CA VAL A 149 -3.64 4.86 12.10
C VAL A 149 -2.86 3.69 12.68
N ALA A 150 -3.41 3.08 13.73
CA ALA A 150 -2.86 1.85 14.28
C ALA A 150 -3.11 0.68 13.32
N ASP A 151 -2.07 -0.12 13.10
CA ASP A 151 -2.08 -1.37 12.36
C ASP A 151 -1.48 -2.48 13.25
N PRO A 152 -1.85 -3.77 13.07
CA PRO A 152 -1.27 -4.85 13.86
C PRO A 152 0.26 -4.90 13.80
N ASP A 153 0.87 -4.38 12.72
CA ASP A 153 2.32 -4.37 12.51
C ASP A 153 3.01 -3.08 12.98
N GLY A 154 2.26 -2.07 13.44
CA GLY A 154 2.81 -0.79 13.88
C GLY A 154 1.87 0.38 13.63
N VAL A 155 2.43 1.57 13.37
CA VAL A 155 1.64 2.75 13.01
C VAL A 155 1.86 3.03 11.53
N LEU A 156 0.79 3.12 10.76
CA LEU A 156 0.88 3.53 9.36
C LEU A 156 0.81 5.05 9.30
N ALA A 157 1.74 5.67 8.57
CA ALA A 157 1.64 7.07 8.16
C ALA A 157 0.95 7.14 6.80
N LEU A 158 -0.11 7.95 6.71
CA LEU A 158 -0.94 8.11 5.54
C LEU A 158 -0.89 9.56 5.08
N LEU A 159 -0.72 9.72 3.78
CA LEU A 159 -0.57 11.02 3.13
C LEU A 159 -1.88 11.37 2.41
N SER A 160 -2.35 12.60 2.56
CA SER A 160 -3.55 13.08 1.87
C SER A 160 -3.39 12.90 0.36
N ALA A 161 -4.44 12.40 -0.30
CA ALA A 161 -4.51 12.24 -1.75
C ALA A 161 -4.61 13.60 -2.46
N ASP A 162 -5.12 14.62 -1.77
CA ASP A 162 -5.33 15.97 -2.31
C ASP A 162 -4.07 16.85 -2.23
N LEU A 163 -2.99 16.35 -1.61
CA LEU A 163 -1.73 17.09 -1.52
C LEU A 163 -1.13 17.35 -2.91
N PRO A 164 -0.77 18.61 -3.24
CA PRO A 164 -0.04 18.92 -4.46
C PRO A 164 1.28 18.13 -4.52
N ARG A 165 1.64 17.65 -5.72
CA ARG A 165 2.85 16.83 -5.93
C ARG A 165 4.11 17.46 -5.34
N GLU A 166 4.26 18.77 -5.44
CA GLU A 166 5.41 19.53 -4.93
C GLU A 166 5.54 19.45 -3.41
N GLN A 167 4.41 19.42 -2.69
CA GLN A 167 4.39 19.23 -1.24
C GLN A 167 4.50 17.75 -0.87
N ARG A 168 3.95 16.86 -1.70
CA ARG A 168 3.92 15.41 -1.44
C ARG A 168 5.31 14.79 -1.34
N LEU A 169 6.21 15.15 -2.25
CA LEU A 169 7.55 14.52 -2.35
C LEU A 169 8.43 14.72 -1.10
N PRO A 170 8.62 15.95 -0.56
CA PRO A 170 9.43 16.12 0.64
C PRO A 170 8.83 15.44 1.87
N ILE A 171 7.50 15.44 2.01
CA ILE A 171 6.83 14.73 3.11
C ILE A 171 7.06 13.23 3.00
N LEU A 172 6.88 12.66 1.80
CA LEU A 172 7.11 11.24 1.56
C LEU A 172 8.55 10.83 1.89
N ALA A 173 9.54 11.62 1.48
CA ALA A 173 10.95 11.36 1.79
C ALA A 173 11.19 11.36 3.31
N ALA A 174 10.62 12.31 4.05
CA ALA A 174 10.73 12.38 5.50
C ALA A 174 10.07 11.16 6.20
N LEU A 175 8.90 10.73 5.73
CA LEU A 175 8.22 9.53 6.26
C LEU A 175 9.01 8.25 5.98
N GLN A 176 9.62 8.13 4.80
CA GLN A 176 10.45 6.98 4.44
C GLN A 176 11.72 6.92 5.29
N GLN A 177 12.38 8.06 5.52
CA GLN A 177 13.54 8.14 6.41
C GLN A 177 13.18 7.72 7.83
N ALA A 178 12.09 8.26 8.39
CA ALA A 178 11.63 7.91 9.74
C ALA A 178 11.29 6.40 9.86
N GLY A 179 10.70 5.81 8.81
CA GLY A 179 10.44 4.36 8.76
C GLY A 179 11.72 3.53 8.71
N ALA A 180 12.73 3.97 7.94
CA ALA A 180 14.03 3.29 7.85
C ALA A 180 14.81 3.35 9.16
N GLU A 181 14.85 4.51 9.81
CA GLU A 181 15.48 4.69 11.14
C GLU A 181 14.82 3.78 12.19
N TRP A 182 13.51 3.60 12.12
CA TRP A 182 12.80 2.69 13.02
C TRP A 182 13.16 1.23 12.77
N ALA A 183 13.16 0.78 11.50
CA ALA A 183 13.53 -0.59 11.15
C ALA A 183 14.94 -0.93 11.64
N ALA A 184 15.91 -0.02 11.44
CA ALA A 184 17.28 -0.18 11.90
C ALA A 184 17.43 -0.21 13.43
N ALA A 185 16.48 0.37 14.18
CA ALA A 185 16.51 0.36 15.64
C ALA A 185 15.86 -0.89 16.26
N THR A 186 15.18 -1.71 15.46
CA THR A 186 14.49 -2.93 15.93
C THR A 186 15.22 -4.24 15.58
N ASP A 187 16.23 -4.18 14.72
CA ASP A 187 17.14 -5.29 14.39
C ASP A 187 18.27 -5.41 15.43
#